data_AF-A0A8S3XPC3-F1
#
_entry.id   AF-A0A8S3XPC3-F1
#
_cell.length_a   1.000
_cell.length_b   1.000
_cell.length_c   1.000
_cell.angle_alpha   90.00
_cell.angle_beta   90.00
_cell.angle_gamma   90.00
#
_symmetry.space_group_name_H-M   'P 1'
#
loop_
_entity.id
_entity.type
_entity.pdbx_description
1 polymer ?
#
loop_
_entity_poly.entity_id
_entity_poly.type
_entity_poly.pdbx_seq_one_letter_code
_entity_poly.pdbx_strand_id
1 'polypeptide(L)'
;MKSKLTDEDKIDIINNLNIKIGSDINNLADAIDVEAELFRKKKYLQSCLNVANDEVPTKLSSTLKKAEHNSKQIQNLKIKSEQLKLKVEDFLSRTKPLRTELDKRFSAISKLEGVLLYLKSFEKIDELSSQMKQCTDDEQLVQLYGELKVMCSQYSKGHQAAYLKEYTHYWHNVLKDSLTKHYEDVLKLLKWPFTSSSENSLPPKELLTKFTNMTRYLFLIQEPEDLMSSAISDEFNIEPNPCLPVRILLRPLKKRFAFHFTGARQTARIDRPEWFLTQTLTWIRDHQTFVKNYVQPVADKLEMKSVNAVVSVLCFKLPIRIHLQVIVKTE
;
A
#
# COMPACT_ATOMS: atom_id res chain seq x y z
N MET A 1 -55.10 62.67 27.59
CA MET A 1 -56.26 61.96 27.03
C MET A 1 -57.27 61.73 28.14
N LYS A 2 -58.37 62.49 28.18
CA LYS A 2 -59.50 62.13 29.05
C LYS A 2 -60.17 60.92 28.40
N SER A 3 -59.97 59.74 29.00
CA SER A 3 -60.74 58.55 28.66
C SER A 3 -62.23 58.91 28.80
N LYS A 4 -62.97 58.90 27.69
CA LYS A 4 -64.42 58.99 27.74
C LYS A 4 -64.89 57.61 28.22
N LEU A 5 -65.37 57.52 29.45
CA LEU A 5 -66.16 56.37 29.89
C LEU A 5 -67.27 56.16 28.85
N THR A 6 -67.33 54.98 28.25
CA THR A 6 -68.42 54.60 27.36
C THR A 6 -69.73 54.59 28.14
N ASP A 7 -70.86 54.80 27.47
CA ASP A 7 -72.14 54.87 28.16
C ASP A 7 -72.55 53.50 28.76
N GLU A 8 -72.07 52.39 28.20
CA GLU A 8 -72.17 51.04 28.80
C GLU A 8 -71.43 50.94 30.14
N ASP A 9 -70.18 51.42 30.20
CA ASP A 9 -69.39 51.38 31.44
C ASP A 9 -70.07 52.17 32.58
N LYS A 10 -70.72 53.30 32.24
CA LYS A 10 -71.47 54.10 33.22
C LYS A 10 -72.68 53.36 33.74
N ILE A 11 -73.43 52.70 32.86
CA ILE A 11 -74.62 51.91 33.22
C ILE A 11 -74.21 50.75 34.15
N ASP A 12 -73.12 50.05 33.84
CA ASP A 12 -72.63 48.94 34.66
C ASP A 12 -72.11 49.39 36.03
N ILE A 13 -71.44 50.54 36.11
CA ILE A 13 -71.00 51.13 37.38
C ILE A 13 -72.22 51.51 38.24
N ILE A 14 -73.23 52.14 37.66
CA ILE A 14 -74.45 52.54 38.36
C ILE A 14 -75.20 51.30 38.86
N ASN A 15 -75.34 50.26 38.03
CA ASN A 15 -75.98 49.01 38.43
C ASN A 15 -75.22 48.32 39.57
N ASN A 16 -73.88 48.27 39.52
CA ASN A 16 -73.07 47.69 40.61
C ASN A 16 -73.20 48.49 41.92
N LEU A 17 -73.22 49.82 41.85
CA LEU A 17 -73.39 50.68 43.02
C LEU A 17 -74.77 50.48 43.65
N ASN A 18 -75.83 50.41 42.83
CA ASN A 18 -77.18 50.16 43.31
C ASN A 18 -77.33 48.76 43.94
N ILE A 19 -76.66 47.73 43.41
CA ILE A 19 -76.63 46.39 44.00
C ILE A 19 -75.90 46.37 45.34
N LYS A 20 -74.78 47.08 45.47
CA LYS A 20 -73.97 47.07 46.70
C LYS A 20 -74.48 48.00 47.80
N ILE A 21 -75.12 49.12 47.46
CA ILE A 21 -75.60 50.13 48.44
C ILE A 21 -77.07 49.90 48.83
N GLY A 22 -77.85 49.19 48.00
CA GLY A 22 -79.27 48.92 48.26
C GLY A 22 -80.18 50.14 48.08
N SER A 23 -81.48 49.97 48.33
CA SER A 23 -82.51 51.01 48.17
C SER A 23 -82.91 51.72 49.46
N ASP A 24 -82.29 51.38 50.60
CA ASP A 24 -82.60 51.97 51.91
C ASP A 24 -81.69 53.16 52.22
N ILE A 25 -82.23 54.36 52.01
CA ILE A 25 -81.54 55.64 52.21
C ILE A 25 -81.09 55.86 53.67
N ASN A 26 -81.63 55.12 54.64
CA ASN A 26 -81.29 55.31 56.06
C ASN A 26 -80.19 54.36 56.56
N ASN A 27 -79.71 53.41 55.74
CA ASN A 27 -78.62 52.49 56.11
C ASN A 27 -77.50 52.48 55.04
N LEU A 28 -76.61 53.46 55.14
CA LEU A 28 -75.50 53.71 54.19
C LEU A 28 -74.18 53.02 54.56
N ALA A 29 -74.18 52.05 55.48
CA ALA A 29 -72.93 51.40 55.94
C ALA A 29 -72.13 50.79 54.77
N ASP A 30 -72.81 50.14 53.83
CA ASP A 30 -72.18 49.50 52.67
C ASP A 30 -71.57 50.51 51.68
N ALA A 31 -72.03 51.77 51.67
CA ALA A 31 -71.46 52.83 50.83
C ALA A 31 -70.06 53.24 51.30
N ILE A 32 -69.82 53.21 52.62
CA ILE A 32 -68.50 53.51 53.22
C ILE A 32 -67.50 52.40 52.84
N ASP A 33 -67.94 51.14 52.82
CA ASP A 33 -67.11 50.02 52.42
C ASP A 33 -66.77 50.05 50.92
N VAL A 34 -67.72 50.42 50.07
CA VAL A 34 -67.47 50.63 48.64
C VAL A 34 -66.51 51.79 48.39
N GLU A 35 -66.66 52.91 49.11
CA GLU A 35 -65.72 54.03 49.04
C GLU A 35 -64.31 53.60 49.45
N ALA A 36 -64.18 52.87 50.56
CA ALA A 36 -62.91 52.34 51.04
C ALA A 36 -62.27 51.37 50.04
N GLU A 37 -63.06 50.49 49.40
CA GLU A 37 -62.61 49.56 48.36
C GLU A 37 -62.10 50.32 47.12
N LEU A 38 -62.88 51.29 46.62
CA LEU A 38 -62.53 52.11 45.47
C LEU A 38 -61.30 52.98 45.74
N PHE A 39 -61.19 53.54 46.95
CA PHE A 39 -60.02 54.30 47.36
C PHE A 39 -58.76 53.44 47.43
N ARG A 40 -58.87 52.20 47.97
CA ARG A 40 -57.78 51.22 47.96
C ARG A 40 -57.36 50.84 46.55
N LYS A 41 -58.32 50.55 45.66
CA LYS A 41 -58.06 50.24 44.24
C LYS A 41 -57.40 51.41 43.52
N LYS A 42 -57.88 52.64 43.72
CA LYS A 42 -57.26 53.85 43.17
C LYS A 42 -55.83 54.01 43.65
N LYS A 43 -55.58 53.89 44.96
CA LYS A 43 -54.24 54.01 45.55
C LYS A 43 -53.29 52.93 45.02
N TYR A 44 -53.79 51.70 44.87
CA TYR A 44 -53.03 50.59 44.29
C TYR A 44 -52.67 50.86 42.81
N LEU A 45 -53.64 51.22 41.97
CA LEU A 45 -53.40 51.54 40.56
C LEU A 45 -52.47 52.73 40.38
N GLN A 46 -52.62 53.77 41.22
CA GLN A 46 -51.72 54.93 41.23
C GLN A 46 -50.28 54.51 41.59
N SER A 47 -50.12 53.61 42.58
CA SER A 47 -48.82 53.07 42.97
C SER A 47 -48.20 52.25 41.85
N CYS A 48 -48.95 51.35 41.21
CA CYS A 48 -48.48 50.56 40.07
C CYS A 48 -48.08 51.45 38.88
N LEU A 49 -48.86 52.50 38.62
CA LEU A 49 -48.57 53.45 37.55
C LEU A 49 -47.28 54.23 37.81
N ASN A 50 -47.06 54.68 39.04
CA ASN A 50 -45.82 55.39 39.41
C ASN A 50 -44.59 54.48 39.28
N VAL A 51 -44.67 53.24 39.76
CA VAL A 51 -43.58 52.25 39.61
C VAL A 51 -43.29 51.98 38.14
N ALA A 52 -44.31 51.74 37.31
CA ALA A 52 -44.13 51.53 35.88
C ALA A 52 -43.58 52.78 35.17
N ASN A 53 -44.03 53.97 35.57
CA ASN A 53 -43.58 55.24 34.98
C ASN A 53 -42.15 55.63 35.39
N ASP A 54 -41.64 55.14 36.51
CA ASP A 54 -40.26 55.39 36.94
C ASP A 54 -39.29 54.29 36.48
N GLU A 55 -39.70 53.01 36.51
CA GLU A 55 -38.86 51.87 36.10
C GLU A 55 -38.68 51.79 34.58
N VAL A 56 -39.72 52.07 33.79
CA VAL A 56 -39.64 51.92 32.32
C VAL A 56 -38.67 52.93 31.70
N PRO A 57 -38.70 54.24 32.01
CA PRO A 57 -37.76 55.21 31.45
C PRO A 57 -36.32 55.01 31.96
N THR A 58 -36.14 54.63 33.22
CA THR A 58 -34.80 54.37 33.78
C THR A 58 -34.17 53.11 33.17
N LYS A 59 -34.94 52.04 33.01
CA LYS A 59 -34.51 50.82 32.33
C LYS A 59 -34.27 51.06 30.84
N LEU A 60 -35.13 51.83 30.16
CA LEU A 60 -34.94 52.21 28.77
C LEU A 60 -33.68 53.05 28.58
N SER A 61 -33.48 54.09 29.40
CA SER A 61 -32.29 54.96 29.37
C SER A 61 -31.00 54.18 29.66
N SER A 62 -31.01 53.31 30.67
CA SER A 62 -29.83 52.47 30.98
C SER A 62 -29.52 51.46 29.87
N THR A 63 -30.55 50.91 29.22
CA THR A 63 -30.39 50.00 28.07
C THR A 63 -29.88 50.75 26.84
N LEU A 64 -30.37 51.97 26.59
CA LEU A 64 -29.88 52.84 25.52
C LEU A 64 -28.40 53.18 25.72
N LYS A 65 -28.00 53.57 26.94
CA LYS A 65 -26.60 53.86 27.28
C LYS A 65 -25.70 52.64 27.10
N LYS A 66 -26.17 51.45 27.48
CA LYS A 66 -25.45 50.19 27.23
C LYS A 66 -25.33 49.88 25.74
N ALA A 67 -26.40 50.09 24.97
CA ALA A 67 -26.39 49.90 23.52
C ALA A 67 -25.43 50.88 22.81
N GLU A 68 -25.41 52.16 23.21
CA GLU A 68 -24.46 53.15 22.71
C GLU A 68 -23.02 52.81 23.08
N HIS A 69 -22.78 52.36 24.31
CA HIS A 69 -21.46 51.92 24.76
C HIS A 69 -20.97 50.71 23.95
N ASN A 70 -21.81 49.69 23.79
CA ASN A 70 -21.50 48.51 23.00
C ASN A 70 -21.25 48.87 21.53
N SER A 71 -22.04 49.78 20.95
CA SER A 71 -21.86 50.27 19.58
C SER A 71 -20.48 50.94 19.41
N LYS A 72 -20.08 51.79 20.36
CA LYS A 72 -18.73 52.41 20.38
C LYS A 72 -17.63 51.37 20.52
N GLN A 73 -17.81 50.36 21.37
CA GLN A 73 -16.85 49.26 21.51
C GLN A 73 -16.70 48.44 20.22
N ILE A 74 -17.81 48.12 19.55
CA ILE A 74 -17.82 47.41 18.27
C ILE A 74 -17.10 48.25 17.19
N GLN A 75 -17.36 49.55 17.12
CA GLN A 75 -16.64 50.43 16.19
C GLN A 75 -15.14 50.45 16.47
N ASN A 76 -14.73 50.53 17.75
CA ASN A 76 -13.32 50.54 18.11
C ASN A 76 -12.64 49.19 17.78
N LEU A 77 -13.31 48.08 18.02
CA LEU A 77 -12.83 46.75 17.61
C LEU A 77 -12.72 46.63 16.09
N LYS A 78 -13.67 47.18 15.34
CA LYS A 78 -13.63 47.21 13.87
C LYS A 78 -12.39 47.98 13.38
N ILE A 79 -12.15 49.18 13.90
CA ILE A 79 -10.97 49.99 13.57
C ILE A 79 -9.68 49.24 13.89
N LYS A 80 -9.58 48.61 15.06
CA LYS A 80 -8.41 47.81 15.44
C LYS A 80 -8.20 46.61 14.52
N SER A 81 -9.27 45.94 14.10
CA SER A 81 -9.21 44.82 13.16
C SER A 81 -8.70 45.28 11.79
N GLU A 82 -9.21 46.40 11.27
CA GLU A 82 -8.74 47.01 10.02
C GLU A 82 -7.25 47.37 10.10
N GLN A 83 -6.82 48.00 11.20
CA GLN A 83 -5.42 48.36 11.43
C GLN A 83 -4.51 47.14 11.52
N LEU A 84 -4.95 46.07 12.19
CA LEU A 84 -4.19 44.83 12.26
C LEU A 84 -4.05 44.20 10.87
N LYS A 85 -5.12 44.18 10.08
CA LYS A 85 -5.08 43.66 8.71
C LYS A 85 -4.04 44.40 7.85
N LEU A 86 -4.02 45.73 7.92
CA LEU A 86 -3.04 46.55 7.21
C LEU A 86 -1.60 46.25 7.66
N LYS A 87 -1.38 46.09 8.97
CA LYS A 87 -0.05 45.72 9.51
C LYS A 87 0.39 44.33 9.03
N VAL A 88 -0.52 43.37 8.95
CA VAL A 88 -0.23 42.02 8.44
C VAL A 88 0.10 42.06 6.95
N GLU A 89 -0.66 42.80 6.14
CA GLU A 89 -0.38 42.96 4.71
C GLU A 89 0.97 43.66 4.47
N ASP A 90 1.28 44.73 5.21
CA ASP A 90 2.58 45.40 5.15
C ASP A 90 3.71 44.43 5.54
N PHE A 91 3.58 43.69 6.64
CA PHE A 91 4.57 42.70 7.06
C PHE A 91 4.79 41.60 6.01
N LEU A 92 3.71 41.04 5.45
CA LEU A 92 3.78 40.03 4.40
C LEU A 92 4.43 40.58 3.13
N SER A 93 4.12 41.82 2.74
CA SER A 93 4.72 42.45 1.57
C SER A 93 6.24 42.68 1.76
N ARG A 94 6.66 43.14 2.94
CA ARG A 94 8.07 43.37 3.28
C ARG A 94 8.88 42.07 3.37
N THR A 95 8.27 40.99 3.85
CA THR A 95 8.93 39.69 4.00
C THR A 95 8.88 38.83 2.73
N LYS A 96 8.01 39.15 1.77
CA LYS A 96 7.88 38.43 0.49
C LYS A 96 9.19 38.27 -0.29
N PRO A 97 10.07 39.29 -0.45
CA PRO A 97 11.32 39.13 -1.16
C PRO A 97 12.26 38.12 -0.48
N LEU A 98 12.38 38.19 0.85
CA LEU A 98 13.17 37.25 1.63
C LEU A 98 12.63 35.82 1.51
N ARG A 99 11.31 35.65 1.65
CA ARG A 99 10.67 34.34 1.46
C ARG A 99 10.93 33.77 0.08
N THR A 100 10.81 34.59 -0.96
CA THR A 100 11.05 34.16 -2.35
C THR A 100 12.50 33.73 -2.56
N GLU A 101 13.46 34.45 -1.97
CA GLU A 101 14.88 34.10 -2.04
C GLU A 101 15.18 32.80 -1.27
N LEU A 102 14.59 32.61 -0.09
CA LEU A 102 14.70 31.35 0.66
C LEU A 102 14.09 30.19 -0.11
N ASP A 103 12.89 30.34 -0.68
CA ASP A 103 12.23 29.31 -1.48
C ASP A 103 13.08 28.90 -2.69
N LYS A 104 13.76 29.86 -3.34
CA LYS A 104 14.73 29.58 -4.41
C LYS A 104 15.91 28.75 -3.90
N ARG A 105 16.49 29.11 -2.75
CA ARG A 105 17.61 28.39 -2.15
C ARG A 105 17.22 26.98 -1.72
N PHE A 106 16.07 26.81 -1.06
CA PHE A 106 15.54 25.50 -0.71
C PHE A 106 15.29 24.64 -1.95
N SER A 107 14.72 25.22 -3.01
CA SER A 107 14.53 24.53 -4.29
C SER A 107 15.86 24.08 -4.91
N ALA A 108 16.92 24.90 -4.79
CA ALA A 108 18.25 24.54 -5.26
C ALA A 108 18.87 23.42 -4.41
N ILE A 109 18.73 23.48 -3.08
CA ILE A 109 19.19 22.45 -2.16
C ILE A 109 18.49 21.13 -2.47
N SER A 110 17.16 21.11 -2.62
CA SER A 110 16.42 19.88 -2.95
C SER A 110 16.84 19.28 -4.29
N LYS A 111 17.20 20.10 -5.28
CA LYS A 111 17.77 19.61 -6.55
C LYS A 111 19.14 18.97 -6.34
N LEU A 112 20.02 19.60 -5.57
CA LEU A 112 21.34 19.07 -5.27
C LEU A 112 21.26 17.78 -4.44
N GLU A 113 20.36 17.70 -3.47
CA GLU A 113 20.08 16.49 -2.71
C GLU A 113 19.60 15.34 -3.62
N GLY A 114 18.73 15.66 -4.59
CA GLY A 114 18.30 14.69 -5.60
C GLY A 114 19.45 14.16 -6.46
N VAL A 115 20.34 15.02 -6.92
CA VAL A 115 21.54 14.62 -7.68
C VAL A 115 22.50 13.80 -6.81
N LEU A 116 22.68 14.18 -5.56
CA LEU A 116 23.54 13.46 -4.62
C LEU A 116 22.99 12.05 -4.34
N LEU A 117 21.68 11.91 -4.12
CA LEU A 117 21.05 10.60 -3.95
C LEU A 117 21.19 9.73 -5.21
N TYR A 118 21.06 10.34 -6.40
CA TYR A 118 21.30 9.67 -7.67
C TYR A 118 22.74 9.15 -7.75
N LEU A 119 23.76 9.97 -7.51
CA LEU A 119 25.17 9.55 -7.58
C LEU A 119 25.53 8.48 -6.54
N LYS A 120 25.03 8.61 -5.31
CA LYS A 120 25.23 7.60 -4.25
C LYS A 120 24.69 6.23 -4.63
N SER A 121 23.65 6.16 -5.46
CA SER A 121 23.15 4.88 -5.95
C SER A 121 24.16 4.16 -6.85
N PHE A 122 24.88 4.89 -7.70
CA PHE A 122 25.92 4.32 -8.57
C PHE A 122 27.13 3.89 -7.76
N GLU A 123 27.55 4.71 -6.80
CA GLU A 123 28.60 4.37 -5.85
C GLU A 123 28.28 3.04 -5.13
N LYS A 124 27.05 2.90 -4.62
CA LYS A 124 26.61 1.66 -3.98
C LYS A 124 26.61 0.45 -4.93
N ILE A 125 26.19 0.63 -6.18
CA ILE A 125 26.23 -0.45 -7.19
C ILE A 125 27.66 -0.88 -7.47
N ASP A 126 28.58 0.07 -7.60
CA ASP A 126 30.00 -0.20 -7.85
C ASP A 126 30.67 -0.87 -6.64
N GLU A 127 30.30 -0.46 -5.43
CA GLU A 127 30.75 -1.09 -4.19
C GLU A 127 30.28 -2.55 -4.11
N LEU A 128 28.98 -2.80 -4.33
CA LEU A 128 28.42 -4.16 -4.36
C LEU A 128 29.10 -5.01 -5.44
N SER A 129 29.34 -4.45 -6.62
CA SER A 129 30.07 -5.13 -7.69
C SER A 129 31.48 -5.51 -7.28
N SER A 130 32.19 -4.59 -6.63
CA SER A 130 33.56 -4.82 -6.17
C SER A 130 33.60 -5.91 -5.11
N GLN A 131 32.64 -5.91 -4.17
CA GLN A 131 32.48 -6.97 -3.18
C GLN A 131 32.17 -8.31 -3.84
N MET A 132 31.28 -8.35 -4.83
CA MET A 132 30.94 -9.58 -5.57
C MET A 132 32.15 -10.14 -6.34
N LYS A 133 32.99 -9.29 -6.93
CA LYS A 133 34.21 -9.72 -7.65
C LYS A 133 35.25 -10.34 -6.72
N GLN A 134 35.33 -9.86 -5.49
CA GLN A 134 36.32 -10.31 -4.50
C GLN A 134 35.81 -11.49 -3.66
N CYS A 135 34.49 -11.69 -3.62
CA CYS A 135 33.86 -12.76 -2.87
C CYS A 135 34.12 -14.12 -3.51
N THR A 136 34.54 -15.08 -2.68
CA THR A 136 34.75 -16.49 -3.07
C THR A 136 33.67 -17.42 -2.53
N ASP A 137 32.83 -16.94 -1.60
CA ASP A 137 31.78 -17.71 -0.96
C ASP A 137 30.45 -17.56 -1.70
N ASP A 138 29.87 -18.70 -2.10
CA ASP A 138 28.63 -18.72 -2.89
C ASP A 138 27.43 -18.16 -2.11
N GLU A 139 27.39 -18.32 -0.78
CA GLU A 139 26.29 -17.80 0.04
C GLU A 139 26.30 -16.28 0.09
N GLN A 140 27.46 -15.70 0.39
CA GLN A 140 27.65 -14.27 0.41
C GLN A 140 27.41 -13.66 -0.98
N LEU A 141 27.86 -14.30 -2.05
CA LEU A 141 27.64 -13.82 -3.42
C LEU A 141 26.14 -13.76 -3.76
N VAL A 142 25.37 -14.78 -3.37
CA VAL A 142 23.90 -14.80 -3.56
C VAL A 142 23.21 -13.73 -2.72
N GLN A 143 23.69 -13.47 -1.49
CA GLN A 143 23.16 -12.40 -0.64
C GLN A 143 23.39 -11.01 -1.26
N LEU A 144 24.61 -10.73 -1.71
CA LEU A 144 24.96 -9.48 -2.40
C LEU A 144 24.08 -9.30 -3.64
N TYR A 145 23.83 -10.38 -4.39
CA TYR A 145 22.95 -10.34 -5.56
C TYR A 145 21.49 -10.08 -5.18
N GLY A 146 21.04 -10.60 -4.04
CA GLY A 146 19.76 -10.26 -3.44
C GLY A 146 19.61 -8.76 -3.17
N GLU A 147 20.65 -8.11 -2.63
CA GLU A 147 20.66 -6.65 -2.42
C GLU A 147 20.54 -5.88 -3.74
N LEU A 148 21.26 -6.33 -4.78
CA LEU A 148 21.17 -5.74 -6.11
C LEU A 148 19.76 -5.87 -6.71
N LYS A 149 19.09 -7.01 -6.53
CA LYS A 149 17.68 -7.23 -6.93
C LYS A 149 16.71 -6.30 -6.18
N VAL A 150 16.93 -6.08 -4.88
CA VAL A 150 16.12 -5.15 -4.09
C VAL A 150 16.27 -3.73 -4.64
N MET A 151 17.49 -3.29 -4.92
CA MET A 151 17.71 -1.97 -5.55
C MET A 151 17.03 -1.88 -6.92
N CYS A 152 17.15 -2.90 -7.77
CA CYS A 152 16.48 -2.95 -9.08
C CYS A 152 14.95 -2.82 -8.96
N SER A 153 14.36 -3.33 -7.87
CA SER A 153 12.92 -3.21 -7.60
C SER A 153 12.52 -1.82 -7.07
N GLN A 154 13.41 -1.14 -6.34
CA GLN A 154 13.18 0.21 -5.80
C GLN A 154 13.22 1.28 -6.89
N TYR A 155 14.12 1.15 -7.87
CA TYR A 155 14.28 2.11 -8.95
C TYR A 155 13.52 1.66 -10.21
N SER A 156 12.32 2.20 -10.42
CA SER A 156 11.42 1.72 -11.49
C SER A 156 11.48 2.50 -12.81
N LYS A 157 12.03 3.73 -12.81
CA LYS A 157 12.00 4.64 -13.97
C LYS A 157 13.32 5.38 -14.18
N GLY A 158 13.57 5.76 -15.43
CA GLY A 158 14.73 6.58 -15.84
C GLY A 158 16.01 5.79 -16.09
N HIS A 159 17.10 6.50 -16.36
CA HIS A 159 18.41 5.93 -16.71
C HIS A 159 18.98 5.01 -15.61
N GLN A 160 18.75 5.36 -14.35
CA GLN A 160 19.21 4.56 -13.20
C GLN A 160 18.58 3.16 -13.19
N ALA A 161 17.28 3.07 -13.48
CA ALA A 161 16.57 1.79 -13.54
C ALA A 161 17.07 0.93 -14.72
N ALA A 162 17.35 1.54 -15.87
CA ALA A 162 17.92 0.84 -17.03
C ALA A 162 19.31 0.29 -16.70
N TYR A 163 20.20 1.13 -16.15
CA TYR A 163 21.54 0.72 -15.73
C TYR A 163 21.49 -0.42 -14.70
N LEU A 164 20.66 -0.29 -13.66
CA LEU A 164 20.48 -1.34 -12.64
C LEU A 164 19.98 -2.65 -13.23
N LYS A 165 19.05 -2.63 -14.19
CA LYS A 165 18.55 -3.83 -14.85
C LYS A 165 19.64 -4.53 -15.65
N GLU A 166 20.37 -3.79 -16.48
CA GLU A 166 21.50 -4.32 -17.25
C GLU A 166 22.57 -4.91 -16.33
N TYR A 167 22.88 -4.21 -15.24
CA TYR A 167 23.89 -4.63 -14.29
C TYR A 167 23.46 -5.86 -13.46
N THR A 168 22.19 -5.89 -13.05
CA THR A 168 21.59 -7.07 -12.39
C THR A 168 21.61 -8.26 -13.33
N HIS A 169 21.31 -8.07 -14.61
CA HIS A 169 21.34 -9.13 -15.60
C HIS A 169 22.76 -9.64 -15.87
N TYR A 170 23.75 -8.74 -15.95
CA TYR A 170 25.16 -9.12 -16.04
C TYR A 170 25.57 -10.03 -14.88
N TRP A 171 25.32 -9.60 -13.64
CA TRP A 171 25.65 -10.38 -12.45
C TRP A 171 24.87 -11.68 -12.35
N HIS A 172 23.60 -11.69 -12.76
CA HIS A 172 22.81 -12.92 -12.85
C HIS A 172 23.51 -13.96 -13.74
N ASN A 173 23.98 -13.56 -14.93
CA ASN A 173 24.67 -14.48 -15.83
C ASN A 173 25.98 -15.00 -15.23
N VAL A 174 26.78 -14.12 -14.60
CA VAL A 174 28.03 -14.52 -13.92
C VAL A 174 27.76 -15.52 -12.79
N LEU A 175 26.80 -15.23 -11.91
CA LEU A 175 26.43 -16.11 -10.80
C LEU A 175 25.87 -17.42 -11.31
N LYS A 176 24.96 -17.36 -12.29
CA LYS A 176 24.34 -18.54 -12.89
C LYS A 176 25.39 -19.47 -13.48
N ASP A 177 26.38 -18.95 -14.21
CA ASP A 177 27.44 -19.77 -14.78
C ASP A 177 28.35 -20.38 -13.70
N SER A 178 28.73 -19.60 -12.67
CA SER A 178 29.54 -20.08 -11.55
C SER A 178 28.84 -21.17 -10.73
N LEU A 179 27.63 -20.87 -10.25
CA LEU A 179 26.83 -21.80 -9.44
C LEU A 179 26.43 -23.04 -10.23
N THR A 180 26.19 -22.91 -11.54
CA THR A 180 25.93 -24.08 -12.40
C THR A 180 27.13 -25.02 -12.44
N LYS A 181 28.37 -24.49 -12.55
CA LYS A 181 29.59 -25.32 -12.52
C LYS A 181 29.75 -26.01 -11.17
N HIS A 182 29.64 -25.27 -10.07
CA HIS A 182 29.72 -25.83 -8.71
C HIS A 182 28.64 -26.90 -8.49
N TYR A 183 27.42 -26.67 -8.96
CA TYR A 183 26.34 -27.64 -8.88
C TYR A 183 26.64 -28.90 -9.70
N GLU A 184 27.13 -28.76 -10.94
CA GLU A 184 27.54 -29.89 -11.78
C GLU A 184 28.67 -30.71 -11.13
N ASP A 185 29.62 -30.07 -10.44
CA ASP A 185 30.67 -30.78 -9.71
C ASP A 185 30.12 -31.55 -8.50
N VAL A 186 29.16 -30.98 -7.77
CA VAL A 186 28.42 -31.69 -6.71
C VAL A 186 27.63 -32.86 -7.30
N LEU A 187 27.01 -32.70 -8.48
CA LEU A 187 26.29 -33.77 -9.17
C LEU A 187 27.23 -34.91 -9.60
N LYS A 188 28.46 -34.62 -10.06
CA LYS A 188 29.47 -35.63 -10.36
C LYS A 188 29.85 -36.43 -9.13
N LEU A 189 30.06 -35.76 -7.99
CA LEU A 189 30.37 -36.42 -6.71
C LEU A 189 29.21 -37.29 -6.22
N LEU A 190 27.97 -36.87 -6.46
CA LEU A 190 26.76 -37.64 -6.21
C LEU A 190 26.54 -38.79 -7.22
N LYS A 191 27.38 -38.90 -8.27
CA LYS A 191 27.20 -39.82 -9.40
C LYS A 191 25.83 -39.66 -10.08
N TRP A 192 25.34 -38.42 -10.17
CA TRP A 192 24.10 -38.12 -10.89
C TRP A 192 24.37 -38.06 -12.41
N PRO A 193 23.48 -38.62 -13.26
CA PRO A 193 22.30 -39.43 -12.95
C PRO A 193 22.69 -40.86 -12.53
N PHE A 194 21.88 -41.48 -11.68
CA PHE A 194 22.14 -42.82 -11.16
C PHE A 194 22.02 -43.86 -12.29
N THR A 195 23.06 -44.68 -12.46
CA THR A 195 23.15 -45.66 -13.56
C THR A 195 22.77 -47.08 -13.15
N SER A 196 22.81 -47.42 -11.87
CA SER A 196 22.44 -48.74 -11.36
C SER A 196 21.75 -48.66 -9.99
N SER A 197 20.74 -49.51 -9.77
CA SER A 197 19.98 -49.56 -8.52
C SER A 197 20.79 -50.05 -7.30
N SER A 198 21.98 -50.63 -7.53
CA SER A 198 22.84 -51.20 -6.47
C SER A 198 23.85 -50.21 -5.87
N GLU A 199 24.06 -49.04 -6.51
CA GLU A 199 24.93 -47.97 -5.99
C GLU A 199 24.18 -46.96 -5.08
N ASN A 200 22.94 -47.28 -4.69
CA ASN A 200 22.07 -46.47 -3.84
C ASN A 200 22.45 -46.48 -2.35
N SER A 201 23.75 -46.50 -2.01
CA SER A 201 24.16 -46.09 -0.66
C SER A 201 23.83 -44.61 -0.51
N LEU A 202 23.16 -44.21 0.59
CA LEU A 202 22.88 -42.79 0.83
C LEU A 202 24.18 -41.99 0.73
N PRO A 203 24.22 -40.91 -0.07
CA PRO A 203 25.41 -40.07 -0.14
C PRO A 203 25.76 -39.52 1.25
N PRO A 204 27.04 -39.21 1.52
CA PRO A 204 27.46 -38.62 2.77
C PRO A 204 26.61 -37.38 3.13
N LYS A 205 26.24 -37.25 4.41
CA LYS A 205 25.35 -36.18 4.88
C LYS A 205 25.87 -34.79 4.52
N GLU A 206 27.19 -34.59 4.56
CA GLU A 206 27.87 -33.36 4.16
C GLU A 206 27.66 -33.03 2.67
N LEU A 207 27.76 -34.04 1.79
CA LEU A 207 27.55 -33.87 0.36
C LEU A 207 26.08 -33.53 0.04
N LEU A 208 25.13 -34.14 0.76
CA LEU A 208 23.71 -33.80 0.65
C LEU A 208 23.43 -32.38 1.12
N THR A 209 24.02 -31.94 2.24
CA THR A 209 23.90 -30.55 2.70
C THR A 209 24.46 -29.57 1.66
N LYS A 210 25.63 -29.87 1.08
CA LYS A 210 26.21 -29.06 0.00
C LYS A 210 25.30 -28.98 -1.22
N PHE A 211 24.73 -30.11 -1.64
CA PHE A 211 23.75 -30.17 -2.73
C PHE A 211 22.49 -29.35 -2.44
N THR A 212 21.94 -29.45 -1.24
CA THR A 212 20.77 -28.70 -0.81
C THR A 212 21.04 -27.20 -0.78
N ASN A 213 22.22 -26.77 -0.31
CA ASN A 213 22.62 -25.36 -0.32
C ASN A 213 22.79 -24.81 -1.74
N MET A 214 23.46 -25.55 -2.62
CA MET A 214 23.58 -25.14 -4.03
C MET A 214 22.23 -25.08 -4.73
N THR A 215 21.33 -26.03 -4.43
CA THR A 215 19.96 -26.01 -4.93
C THR A 215 19.22 -24.75 -4.46
N ARG A 216 19.38 -24.37 -3.19
CA ARG A 216 18.82 -23.12 -2.64
C ARG A 216 19.37 -21.89 -3.37
N TYR A 217 20.67 -21.81 -3.59
CA TYR A 217 21.30 -20.69 -4.31
C TYR A 217 20.75 -20.53 -5.72
N LEU A 218 20.63 -21.64 -6.46
CA LEU A 218 20.06 -21.65 -7.80
C LEU A 218 18.58 -21.22 -7.83
N PHE A 219 17.80 -21.51 -6.79
CA PHE A 219 16.44 -20.98 -6.66
C PHE A 219 16.41 -19.48 -6.38
N LEU A 220 17.28 -18.97 -5.50
CA LEU A 220 17.31 -17.55 -5.13
C LEU A 220 17.71 -16.64 -6.30
N ILE A 221 18.60 -17.12 -7.17
CA ILE A 221 19.03 -16.36 -8.36
C ILE A 221 18.05 -16.46 -9.53
N GLN A 222 17.03 -17.33 -9.45
CA GLN A 222 16.08 -17.51 -10.55
C GLN A 222 15.34 -16.20 -10.88
N GLU A 223 15.38 -15.79 -12.15
CA GLU A 223 14.61 -14.67 -12.69
C GLU A 223 13.14 -15.08 -12.94
N PRO A 224 12.17 -14.15 -12.79
CA PRO A 224 10.78 -14.38 -13.16
C PRO A 224 10.62 -14.77 -14.63
N GLU A 225 9.67 -15.66 -14.93
CA GLU A 225 9.44 -16.20 -16.29
C GLU A 225 9.15 -15.11 -17.35
N ASP A 226 8.67 -13.93 -16.93
CA ASP A 226 8.35 -12.78 -17.80
C ASP A 226 9.55 -12.23 -18.59
N LEU A 227 10.79 -12.49 -18.14
CA LEU A 227 12.00 -12.10 -18.87
C LEU A 227 12.47 -13.15 -19.90
N MET A 228 11.94 -14.38 -19.84
CA MET A 228 12.34 -15.47 -20.75
C MET A 228 11.34 -15.75 -21.88
N SER A 229 10.16 -15.10 -21.89
CA SER A 229 9.07 -15.40 -22.84
C SER A 229 9.09 -14.59 -24.15
N SER A 230 10.07 -13.71 -24.37
CA SER A 230 10.10 -12.86 -25.58
C SER A 230 10.65 -13.54 -26.86
N ALA A 231 10.73 -14.88 -26.91
CA ALA A 231 11.10 -15.59 -28.13
C ALA A 231 10.08 -16.68 -28.45
N ILE A 232 9.15 -16.34 -29.36
CA ILE A 232 8.26 -17.23 -30.12
C ILE A 232 7.08 -17.80 -29.30
N SER A 233 6.02 -17.00 -29.19
CA SER A 233 4.67 -17.48 -28.85
C SER A 233 4.12 -18.31 -30.02
N ASP A 234 4.51 -19.58 -30.10
CA ASP A 234 3.77 -20.62 -30.83
C ASP A 234 2.50 -20.92 -29.98
N GLU A 235 1.31 -20.75 -30.54
CA GLU A 235 -0.03 -20.81 -29.89
C GLU A 235 -0.39 -22.15 -29.19
N PHE A 236 0.58 -23.07 -29.01
CA PHE A 236 0.44 -24.32 -28.26
C PHE A 236 1.40 -24.43 -27.04
N ASN A 237 2.17 -23.39 -26.71
CA ASN A 237 3.15 -23.39 -25.61
C ASN A 237 2.59 -22.88 -24.26
N ILE A 238 1.59 -23.58 -23.71
CA ILE A 238 1.23 -23.42 -22.28
C ILE A 238 1.96 -24.51 -21.48
N GLU A 239 3.30 -24.49 -21.46
CA GLU A 239 4.04 -25.39 -20.57
C GLU A 239 5.12 -24.59 -19.81
N PRO A 240 5.06 -24.56 -18.47
CA PRO A 240 5.95 -23.73 -17.66
C PRO A 240 7.40 -24.23 -17.80
N ASN A 241 8.31 -23.28 -18.02
CA ASN A 241 9.73 -23.60 -18.12
C ASN A 241 10.21 -24.17 -16.78
N PRO A 242 10.92 -25.32 -16.75
CA PRO A 242 11.40 -25.86 -15.49
C PRO A 242 12.32 -24.87 -14.77
N CYS A 243 12.25 -24.83 -13.45
CA CYS A 243 13.10 -23.99 -12.62
C CYS A 243 14.60 -24.27 -12.84
N LEU A 244 15.45 -23.30 -12.52
CA LEU A 244 16.88 -23.36 -12.84
C LEU A 244 17.59 -24.62 -12.30
N PRO A 245 17.41 -25.04 -11.03
CA PRO A 245 18.03 -26.27 -10.53
C PRO A 245 17.57 -27.52 -11.31
N VAL A 246 16.27 -27.62 -11.62
CA VAL A 246 15.72 -28.74 -12.37
C VAL A 246 16.24 -28.76 -13.81
N ARG A 247 16.38 -27.60 -14.46
CA ARG A 247 16.98 -27.51 -15.79
C ARG A 247 18.38 -28.13 -15.83
N ILE A 248 19.19 -27.90 -14.81
CA ILE A 248 20.56 -28.43 -14.73
C ILE A 248 20.52 -29.93 -14.45
N LEU A 249 19.69 -30.39 -13.51
CA LEU A 249 19.48 -31.83 -13.22
C LEU A 249 19.07 -32.63 -14.45
N LEU A 250 18.26 -32.03 -15.34
CA LEU A 250 17.78 -32.66 -16.56
C LEU A 250 18.84 -32.71 -17.68
N ARG A 251 19.90 -31.88 -17.68
CA ARG A 251 20.93 -31.86 -18.74
C ARG A 251 21.52 -33.23 -19.07
N PRO A 252 22.04 -34.01 -18.11
CA PRO A 252 22.63 -35.32 -18.42
C PRO A 252 21.57 -36.32 -18.91
N LEU A 253 20.33 -36.25 -18.44
CA LEU A 253 19.22 -37.07 -18.93
C LEU A 253 18.85 -36.69 -20.37
N LYS A 254 18.80 -35.40 -20.72
CA LYS A 254 18.59 -34.94 -22.11
C LYS A 254 19.72 -35.39 -23.03
N LYS A 255 20.97 -35.35 -22.56
CA LYS A 255 22.13 -35.81 -23.33
C LYS A 255 22.07 -37.32 -23.56
N ARG A 256 21.77 -38.11 -22.52
CA ARG A 256 21.57 -39.56 -22.61
C ARG A 256 20.42 -39.88 -23.56
N PHE A 257 19.33 -39.13 -23.48
CA PHE A 257 18.21 -39.23 -24.39
C PHE A 257 18.64 -39.01 -25.85
N ALA A 258 19.23 -37.86 -26.17
CA ALA A 258 19.68 -37.55 -27.53
C ALA A 258 20.62 -38.64 -28.08
N PHE A 259 21.56 -39.10 -27.25
CA PHE A 259 22.49 -40.16 -27.63
C PHE A 259 21.81 -41.47 -28.06
N HIS A 260 20.73 -41.88 -27.39
CA HIS A 260 20.03 -43.14 -27.70
C HIS A 260 18.96 -42.99 -28.79
N PHE A 261 18.36 -41.82 -28.94
CA PHE A 261 17.10 -41.65 -29.67
C PHE A 261 17.12 -40.65 -30.83
N THR A 262 18.18 -39.85 -31.02
CA THR A 262 18.22 -38.82 -32.08
C THR A 262 19.25 -39.10 -33.18
N GLY A 263 19.62 -40.36 -33.42
CA GLY A 263 20.62 -40.75 -34.43
C GLY A 263 20.37 -42.14 -35.02
N ALA A 264 21.22 -42.62 -35.93
CA ALA A 264 21.05 -43.89 -36.67
C ALA A 264 21.30 -45.18 -35.84
N ARG A 265 21.20 -45.12 -34.52
CA ARG A 265 21.45 -46.27 -33.64
C ARG A 265 20.26 -47.22 -33.66
N GLN A 266 20.50 -48.51 -33.41
CA GLN A 266 19.43 -49.52 -33.29
C GLN A 266 18.34 -49.17 -32.25
N THR A 267 18.64 -48.26 -31.32
CA THR A 267 17.74 -47.76 -30.29
C THR A 267 16.79 -46.65 -30.74
N ALA A 268 17.07 -45.99 -31.87
CA ALA A 268 16.22 -44.96 -32.47
C ALA A 268 15.33 -45.56 -33.58
N ARG A 269 14.64 -46.64 -33.22
CA ARG A 269 13.78 -47.41 -34.11
C ARG A 269 12.38 -46.80 -34.15
N ILE A 270 11.98 -46.28 -35.30
CA ILE A 270 10.64 -45.70 -35.53
C ILE A 270 9.56 -46.78 -35.39
N ASP A 271 9.90 -48.04 -35.64
CA ASP A 271 9.03 -49.21 -35.52
C ASP A 271 8.69 -49.58 -34.06
N ARG A 272 9.40 -49.05 -33.06
CA ARG A 272 9.21 -49.36 -31.63
C ARG A 272 9.29 -48.13 -30.72
N PRO A 273 8.33 -47.18 -30.83
CA PRO A 273 8.29 -45.98 -29.99
C PRO A 273 8.13 -46.31 -28.49
N GLU A 274 7.71 -47.52 -28.14
CA GLU A 274 7.56 -47.96 -26.75
C GLU A 274 8.92 -48.07 -26.03
N TRP A 275 10.02 -48.29 -26.76
CA TRP A 275 11.36 -48.36 -26.15
C TRP A 275 11.77 -47.01 -25.58
N PHE A 276 11.47 -45.94 -26.33
CA PHE A 276 11.60 -44.54 -25.88
C PHE A 276 10.83 -44.29 -24.60
N LEU A 277 9.54 -44.67 -24.57
CA LEU A 277 8.68 -44.36 -23.45
C LEU A 277 9.12 -45.16 -22.20
N THR A 278 9.44 -46.42 -22.39
CA THR A 278 9.89 -47.33 -21.32
C THR A 278 11.19 -46.84 -20.67
N GLN A 279 12.18 -46.41 -21.47
CA GLN A 279 13.44 -45.88 -20.94
C GLN A 279 13.24 -44.57 -20.17
N THR A 280 12.37 -43.71 -20.68
CA THR A 280 12.04 -42.42 -20.04
C THR A 280 11.34 -42.63 -18.71
N LEU A 281 10.33 -43.49 -18.66
CA LEU A 281 9.63 -43.86 -17.43
C LEU A 281 10.57 -44.50 -16.42
N THR A 282 11.53 -45.30 -16.89
CA THR A 282 12.58 -45.87 -16.03
C THR A 282 13.44 -44.77 -15.41
N TRP A 283 13.96 -43.82 -16.21
CA TRP A 283 14.74 -42.70 -15.66
C TRP A 283 13.93 -41.83 -14.69
N ILE A 284 12.67 -41.53 -15.00
CA ILE A 284 11.79 -40.80 -14.10
C ILE A 284 11.65 -41.57 -12.78
N ARG A 285 11.31 -42.87 -12.84
CA ARG A 285 11.13 -43.71 -11.66
C ARG A 285 12.37 -43.74 -10.77
N ASP A 286 13.54 -43.85 -11.39
CA ASP A 286 14.80 -44.03 -10.66
C ASP A 286 15.30 -42.72 -10.03
N HIS A 287 14.83 -41.55 -10.50
CA HIS A 287 15.33 -40.23 -10.06
C HIS A 287 14.28 -39.40 -9.30
N GLN A 288 12.98 -39.65 -9.48
CA GLN A 288 11.89 -38.85 -8.88
C GLN A 288 11.97 -38.77 -7.35
N THR A 289 12.36 -39.87 -6.69
CA THR A 289 12.43 -39.93 -5.22
C THR A 289 13.53 -39.01 -4.69
N PHE A 290 14.67 -38.95 -5.38
CA PHE A 290 15.76 -38.05 -4.99
C PHE A 290 15.34 -36.58 -5.13
N VAL A 291 14.72 -36.21 -6.26
CA VAL A 291 14.23 -34.84 -6.48
C VAL A 291 13.14 -34.48 -5.46
N LYS A 292 12.21 -35.39 -5.20
CA LYS A 292 11.16 -35.22 -4.19
C LYS A 292 11.73 -35.01 -2.78
N ASN A 293 12.81 -35.68 -2.42
CA ASN A 293 13.35 -35.64 -1.06
C ASN A 293 14.38 -34.53 -0.83
N TYR A 294 15.07 -34.06 -1.88
CA TYR A 294 16.20 -33.13 -1.73
C TYR A 294 16.06 -31.81 -2.49
N VAL A 295 15.16 -31.73 -3.48
CA VAL A 295 14.92 -30.50 -4.27
C VAL A 295 13.59 -29.86 -3.90
N GLN A 296 12.49 -30.63 -3.87
CA GLN A 296 11.17 -30.11 -3.51
C GLN A 296 11.13 -29.44 -2.13
N PRO A 297 11.74 -30.00 -1.06
CA PRO A 297 11.69 -29.36 0.26
C PRO A 297 12.45 -28.03 0.30
N VAL A 298 13.38 -27.79 -0.63
CA VAL A 298 14.06 -26.50 -0.76
C VAL A 298 13.11 -25.46 -1.36
N ALA A 299 12.37 -25.82 -2.41
CA ALA A 299 11.35 -24.96 -3.00
C ALA A 299 10.22 -24.65 -1.99
N ASP A 300 9.79 -25.66 -1.22
CA ASP A 300 8.75 -25.51 -0.21
C ASP A 300 9.18 -24.54 0.91
N LYS A 301 10.44 -24.64 1.37
CA LYS A 301 11.02 -23.70 2.36
C LYS A 301 11.16 -22.28 1.84
N LEU A 302 11.33 -22.10 0.53
CA LEU A 302 11.37 -20.80 -0.12
C LEU A 302 9.96 -20.29 -0.51
N GLU A 303 8.91 -20.99 -0.07
CA GLU A 303 7.50 -20.68 -0.35
C GLU A 303 7.17 -20.54 -1.86
N MET A 304 7.90 -21.28 -2.70
CA MET A 304 7.73 -21.24 -4.16
C MET A 304 6.51 -22.07 -4.58
N LYS A 305 5.31 -21.54 -4.35
CA LYS A 305 4.02 -22.24 -4.60
C LYS A 305 3.81 -22.68 -6.05
N SER A 306 4.48 -22.03 -7.01
CA SER A 306 4.42 -22.39 -8.44
C SER A 306 5.39 -23.49 -8.85
N VAL A 307 6.36 -23.86 -8.01
CA VAL A 307 7.40 -24.82 -8.36
C VAL A 307 7.07 -26.19 -7.79
N ASN A 308 6.60 -27.08 -8.65
CA ASN A 308 6.59 -28.51 -8.38
C ASN A 308 7.75 -29.16 -9.13
N ALA A 309 8.90 -29.27 -8.46
CA ALA A 309 10.13 -29.80 -9.04
C ALA A 309 9.97 -31.26 -9.51
N VAL A 310 9.13 -32.03 -8.83
CA VAL A 310 8.80 -33.42 -9.21
C VAL A 310 8.00 -33.41 -10.51
N VAL A 311 6.98 -32.57 -10.62
CA VAL A 311 6.21 -32.37 -11.85
C VAL A 311 7.08 -31.80 -12.96
N SER A 312 8.02 -30.90 -12.68
CA SER A 312 8.96 -30.39 -13.69
C SER A 312 9.91 -31.47 -14.22
N VAL A 313 10.30 -32.44 -13.40
CA VAL A 313 11.07 -33.62 -13.82
C VAL A 313 10.19 -34.65 -14.54
N LEU A 314 8.92 -34.80 -14.15
CA LEU A 314 7.93 -35.63 -14.85
C LEU A 314 7.54 -35.03 -16.21
N CYS A 315 7.46 -33.71 -16.31
CA CYS A 315 7.31 -32.91 -17.54
C CYS A 315 8.60 -32.82 -18.34
N PHE A 316 9.55 -33.74 -18.10
CA PHE A 316 10.53 -34.15 -19.09
C PHE A 316 9.80 -34.77 -20.31
N LYS A 317 8.98 -33.97 -21.00
CA LYS A 317 8.64 -34.22 -22.38
C LYS A 317 9.91 -34.00 -23.15
N LEU A 318 10.53 -35.14 -23.40
CA LEU A 318 11.38 -35.38 -24.53
C LEU A 318 10.83 -34.65 -25.75
N PRO A 319 11.68 -34.15 -26.67
CA PRO A 319 11.23 -33.52 -27.89
C PRO A 319 10.51 -34.54 -28.78
N ILE A 320 9.25 -34.86 -28.43
CA ILE A 320 8.31 -35.68 -29.20
C ILE A 320 8.10 -35.03 -30.58
N ARG A 321 8.37 -33.72 -30.70
CA ARG A 321 8.27 -32.94 -31.94
C ARG A 321 9.36 -33.26 -32.97
N ILE A 322 10.55 -33.75 -32.59
CA ILE A 322 11.60 -34.07 -33.58
C ILE A 322 11.27 -35.37 -34.34
N HIS A 323 10.57 -36.32 -33.72
CA HIS A 323 10.17 -37.53 -34.43
C HIS A 323 8.89 -37.36 -35.26
N LEU A 324 7.92 -36.55 -34.82
CA LEU A 324 6.70 -36.33 -35.61
C LEU A 324 6.93 -35.46 -36.86
N GLN A 325 7.86 -34.49 -36.84
CA GLN A 325 8.16 -33.70 -38.04
C GLN A 325 8.99 -34.47 -39.10
N VAL A 326 9.76 -35.49 -38.68
CA VAL A 326 10.43 -36.39 -39.63
C VAL A 326 9.41 -37.31 -40.30
N ILE A 327 8.37 -37.75 -39.55
CA ILE A 327 7.29 -38.59 -40.08
C ILE A 327 6.44 -37.86 -41.14
N VAL A 328 6.20 -36.55 -41.00
CA VAL A 328 5.37 -35.79 -41.96
C VAL A 328 6.14 -35.32 -43.21
N LYS A 329 7.48 -35.41 -43.22
CA LYS A 329 8.31 -35.01 -44.39
C LYS A 329 8.75 -36.19 -45.27
N THR A 330 8.35 -37.41 -44.95
CA THR A 330 8.69 -38.63 -45.71
C THR A 330 7.46 -39.38 -46.25
N GLU A 331 6.34 -38.68 -46.41
CA GLU A 331 5.21 -39.12 -47.26
C GLU A 331 5.09 -38.24 -48.50
#